data_AF-A0A1A8AI52-F1
#
_entry.id   AF-A0A1A8AI52-F1
#
_cell.length_a   1.000
_cell.length_b   1.000
_cell.length_c   1.000
_cell.angle_alpha   90.00
_cell.angle_beta   90.00
_cell.angle_gamma   90.00
#
_symmetry.space_group_name_H-M   'P 1'
#
loop_
_entity.id
_entity.type
_entity.pdbx_description
1 polymer ?
#
loop_
_entity_poly.entity_id
_entity_poly.type
_entity_poly.pdbx_seq_one_letter_code
_entity_poly.pdbx_strand_id
1 'polypeptide(L)'
;SVKFIDYEYAGYNYQAFDIGNHFNEFAGLNEVDYSHYPDRAFQLQWLRSYLEAYKEHKGCEGVVTDREVERLFVQVNKFALASHFFWGLWALIQAKFSTINFDFLGYAVLRFNQYFKMKPEVSALSLPE
;
A
#
# COMPACT_ATOMS: atom_id res chain seq x y z
N SER A 1 3.77 -22.96 4.60
CA SER A 1 2.78 -21.97 5.05
C SER A 1 3.46 -20.63 5.18
N VAL A 2 2.76 -19.52 4.93
CA VAL A 2 3.29 -18.16 5.11
C VAL A 2 2.95 -17.67 6.52
N LYS A 3 3.85 -16.91 7.15
CA LYS A 3 3.68 -16.36 8.49
C LYS A 3 4.11 -14.89 8.49
N PHE A 4 3.35 -14.05 9.17
CA PHE A 4 3.69 -12.66 9.43
C PHE A 4 4.33 -12.56 10.82
N ILE A 5 5.33 -11.69 10.96
CA ILE A 5 6.08 -11.41 12.19
C ILE A 5 6.20 -9.89 12.36
N ASP A 6 6.80 -9.44 13.47
CA ASP A 6 7.17 -8.04 13.70
C ASP A 6 5.96 -7.08 13.60
N TYR A 7 5.14 -7.13 14.66
CA TYR A 7 3.87 -6.40 14.79
C TYR A 7 4.04 -5.02 15.46
N GLU A 8 5.23 -4.42 15.44
CA GLU A 8 5.54 -3.15 16.11
C GLU A 8 4.67 -1.98 15.62
N TYR A 9 4.22 -2.05 14.37
CA TYR A 9 3.32 -1.06 13.76
C TYR A 9 1.88 -1.56 13.60
N ALA A 10 1.56 -2.73 14.16
CA ALA A 10 0.22 -3.30 14.03
C ALA A 10 -0.80 -2.56 14.88
N GLY A 11 -1.99 -2.36 14.33
CA GLY A 11 -3.10 -1.71 14.99
C GLY A 11 -4.35 -1.73 14.11
N TYR A 12 -5.47 -1.27 14.67
CA TYR A 12 -6.69 -1.06 13.87
C TYR A 12 -6.44 0.02 12.82
N ASN A 13 -6.68 -0.32 11.56
CA ASN A 13 -6.53 0.59 10.43
C ASN A 13 -7.45 0.17 9.28
N TYR A 14 -7.51 0.98 8.23
CA TYR A 14 -8.17 0.63 6.98
C TYR A 14 -7.40 -0.50 6.28
N GLN A 15 -8.10 -1.56 5.88
CA GLN A 15 -7.50 -2.68 5.12
C GLN A 15 -6.73 -2.20 3.89
N ALA A 16 -7.20 -1.12 3.27
CA ALA A 16 -6.60 -0.55 2.08
C ALA A 16 -5.21 0.06 2.33
N PHE A 17 -4.90 0.48 3.57
CA PHE A 17 -3.56 0.93 3.94
C PHE A 17 -2.57 -0.23 3.96
N ASP A 18 -2.96 -1.35 4.55
CA ASP A 18 -2.08 -2.51 4.66
C ASP A 18 -1.72 -3.05 3.27
N ILE A 19 -2.73 -3.18 2.40
CA ILE A 19 -2.57 -3.62 1.01
C ILE A 19 -1.78 -2.57 0.19
N GLY A 20 -2.15 -1.30 0.28
CA GLY A 20 -1.47 -0.22 -0.46
C GLY A 20 -0.01 -0.07 -0.06
N ASN A 21 0.28 -0.27 1.23
CA ASN A 21 1.65 -0.34 1.74
C ASN A 21 2.37 -1.57 1.17
N HIS A 22 1.75 -2.74 1.21
CA HIS A 22 2.33 -3.97 0.64
C HIS A 22 2.71 -3.79 -0.83
N PHE A 23 1.86 -3.16 -1.65
CA PHE A 23 2.18 -2.87 -3.05
C PHE A 23 3.32 -1.87 -3.22
N ASN A 24 3.43 -0.85 -2.34
CA ASN A 24 4.56 0.09 -2.38
C ASN A 24 5.91 -0.63 -2.19
N GLU A 25 5.95 -1.68 -1.38
CA GLU A 25 7.17 -2.44 -1.10
C GLU A 25 7.66 -3.28 -2.28
N PHE A 26 6.84 -3.48 -3.33
CA PHE A 26 7.30 -4.16 -4.56
C PHE A 26 8.41 -3.38 -5.27
N ALA A 27 8.45 -2.06 -5.08
CA ALA A 27 9.50 -1.22 -5.63
C ALA A 27 10.86 -1.42 -4.95
N GLY A 28 10.92 -2.13 -3.82
CA GLY A 28 12.13 -2.34 -3.03
C GLY A 28 12.51 -1.15 -2.14
N LEU A 29 13.53 -1.37 -1.29
CA LEU A 29 13.99 -0.40 -0.29
C LEU A 29 15.38 0.19 -0.60
N ASN A 30 16.33 -0.64 -1.02
CA ASN A 30 17.72 -0.22 -1.28
C ASN A 30 17.91 0.29 -2.71
N GLU A 31 17.37 -0.45 -3.68
CA GLU A 31 17.35 -0.09 -5.10
C GLU A 31 15.90 0.08 -5.51
N VAL A 32 15.38 1.29 -5.30
CA VAL A 32 13.97 1.59 -5.56
C VAL A 32 13.72 1.62 -7.07
N ASP A 33 12.92 0.69 -7.56
CA ASP A 33 12.42 0.66 -8.93
C ASP A 33 10.89 0.63 -8.95
N TYR A 34 10.28 1.79 -9.22
CA TYR A 34 8.83 1.92 -9.30
C TYR A 34 8.21 1.20 -10.51
N SER A 35 9.00 0.67 -11.45
CA SER A 35 8.49 -0.20 -12.51
C SER A 35 7.98 -1.55 -11.99
N HIS A 36 8.45 -1.95 -10.80
CA HIS A 36 7.97 -3.16 -10.11
C HIS A 36 6.65 -2.97 -9.37
N TYR A 37 6.18 -1.72 -9.21
CA TYR A 37 4.87 -1.49 -8.61
C TYR A 37 3.79 -2.22 -9.42
N PRO A 38 2.90 -3.00 -8.78
CA PRO A 38 1.97 -3.85 -9.50
C PRO A 38 1.06 -3.03 -10.40
N ASP A 39 0.94 -3.44 -11.67
CA ASP A 39 0.03 -2.81 -12.61
C ASP A 39 -1.44 -3.05 -12.22
N ARG A 40 -2.34 -2.35 -12.91
CA ARG A 40 -3.78 -2.45 -12.62
C ARG A 40 -4.31 -3.88 -12.75
N ALA A 41 -3.84 -4.65 -13.74
CA ALA A 41 -4.36 -6.00 -13.96
C ALA A 41 -3.96 -6.93 -12.79
N PHE A 42 -2.71 -6.85 -12.36
CA PHE A 42 -2.23 -7.58 -11.20
C PHE A 42 -2.97 -7.15 -9.93
N GLN A 43 -3.11 -5.85 -9.69
CA GLN A 43 -3.82 -5.35 -8.51
C GLN A 43 -5.24 -5.88 -8.45
N LEU A 44 -6.02 -5.81 -9.54
CA LEU A 44 -7.39 -6.31 -9.56
C LEU A 44 -7.47 -7.82 -9.29
N GLN A 45 -6.54 -8.60 -9.85
CA GLN A 45 -6.47 -10.04 -9.58
C GLN A 45 -6.16 -10.32 -8.11
N TRP A 46 -5.15 -9.66 -7.55
CA TRP A 46 -4.76 -9.81 -6.15
C TRP A 46 -5.90 -9.43 -5.20
N LEU A 47 -6.56 -8.30 -5.47
CA LEU A 47 -7.67 -7.77 -4.67
C LEU A 47 -8.89 -8.68 -4.70
N ARG A 48 -9.17 -9.31 -5.84
CA ARG A 48 -10.22 -10.33 -5.94
C ARG A 48 -9.91 -11.52 -5.05
N SER A 49 -8.71 -12.09 -5.13
CA SER A 49 -8.31 -13.22 -4.29
C SER A 49 -8.34 -12.86 -2.80
N TYR A 50 -7.94 -11.63 -2.43
CA TYR A 50 -8.06 -11.14 -1.06
C TYR A 50 -9.52 -11.10 -0.59
N LEU A 51 -10.42 -10.52 -1.39
CA LEU A 51 -11.84 -10.41 -1.05
C LEU A 51 -12.52 -11.78 -0.97
N GLU A 52 -12.15 -12.72 -1.83
CA GLU A 52 -12.65 -14.10 -1.80
C GLU A 52 -12.27 -14.79 -0.49
N ALA A 53 -10.97 -14.76 -0.14
CA ALA A 53 -10.48 -15.29 1.12
C ALA A 53 -11.08 -14.58 2.35
N TYR A 54 -11.30 -13.26 2.25
CA TYR A 54 -11.92 -12.47 3.32
C TYR A 54 -13.37 -12.88 3.55
N LYS A 55 -14.17 -13.03 2.49
CA LYS A 55 -15.58 -13.48 2.59
C LYS A 55 -15.66 -14.89 3.16
N GLU A 56 -14.83 -15.81 2.68
CA GLU A 56 -14.74 -17.17 3.20
C GLU A 56 -14.42 -17.16 4.71
N HIS A 57 -13.41 -16.39 5.13
CA HIS A 57 -13.03 -16.29 6.54
C HIS A 57 -14.12 -15.67 7.42
N LYS A 58 -14.93 -14.74 6.88
CA LYS A 58 -16.05 -14.13 7.59
C LYS A 58 -17.35 -14.94 7.54
N GLY A 59 -17.39 -16.04 6.79
CA GLY A 59 -18.61 -16.80 6.55
C GLY A 59 -19.67 -16.01 5.77
N CYS A 60 -19.25 -15.04 4.95
CA CYS A 60 -20.15 -14.28 4.09
C CYS A 60 -20.47 -15.09 2.84
N GLU A 61 -21.75 -15.27 2.54
CA GLU A 61 -22.20 -15.91 1.30
C GLU A 61 -22.12 -14.92 0.12
N GLY A 62 -21.86 -15.46 -1.08
CA GLY A 62 -21.90 -14.71 -2.35
C GLY A 62 -20.53 -14.50 -3.02
N VAL A 63 -20.57 -14.35 -4.34
CA VAL A 63 -19.38 -14.16 -5.17
C VAL A 63 -18.84 -12.74 -5.01
N VAL A 64 -17.52 -12.56 -5.10
CA VAL A 64 -16.91 -11.23 -5.19
C VAL A 64 -17.24 -10.60 -6.53
N THR A 65 -17.88 -9.44 -6.51
CA THR A 65 -18.28 -8.69 -7.71
C THR A 65 -17.15 -7.79 -8.21
N ASP A 66 -17.15 -7.49 -9.51
CA ASP A 66 -16.18 -6.55 -10.10
C ASP A 66 -16.25 -5.18 -9.43
N ARG A 67 -17.46 -4.74 -9.05
CA ARG A 67 -17.68 -3.47 -8.34
C ARG A 67 -17.00 -3.44 -6.96
N GLU A 68 -17.00 -4.55 -6.22
CA GLU A 68 -16.27 -4.64 -4.95
C GLU A 68 -14.76 -4.54 -5.17
N VAL A 69 -14.23 -5.22 -6.19
CA VAL A 69 -12.81 -5.19 -6.53
C VAL A 69 -12.39 -3.77 -6.97
N GLU A 70 -13.14 -3.14 -7.87
CA GLU A 70 -12.87 -1.77 -8.34
C GLU A 70 -12.94 -0.75 -7.21
N ARG A 71 -13.92 -0.89 -6.30
CA ARG A 71 -14.01 -0.05 -5.11
C ARG A 71 -12.76 -0.19 -4.24
N LEU A 72 -12.32 -1.42 -3.98
CA LEU A 72 -11.12 -1.67 -3.18
C LEU A 72 -9.86 -1.17 -3.90
N PHE A 73 -9.77 -1.31 -5.22
CA PHE A 73 -8.67 -0.78 -6.03
C PHE A 73 -8.51 0.73 -5.84
N VAL A 74 -9.59 1.49 -5.93
CA VAL A 74 -9.57 2.95 -5.71
C VAL A 74 -9.10 3.28 -4.29
N GLN A 75 -9.61 2.56 -3.29
CA GLN A 75 -9.21 2.76 -1.89
C GLN A 75 -7.73 2.46 -1.68
N VAL A 76 -7.25 1.30 -2.15
CA VAL A 76 -5.86 0.84 -2.00
C VAL A 76 -4.88 1.83 -2.63
N ASN A 77 -5.15 2.33 -3.83
CA ASN A 77 -4.28 3.30 -4.48
C ASN A 77 -4.24 4.64 -3.72
N LYS A 78 -5.38 5.11 -3.18
CA LYS A 78 -5.42 6.30 -2.32
C LYS A 78 -4.64 6.10 -1.03
N PHE A 79 -4.72 4.93 -0.42
CA PHE A 79 -3.97 4.62 0.79
C PHE A 79 -2.50 4.30 0.52
N ALA A 80 -2.11 3.89 -0.69
CA ALA A 80 -0.71 3.78 -1.10
C ALA A 80 -0.02 5.16 -1.06
N LEU A 81 -0.72 6.23 -1.46
CA LEU A 81 -0.24 7.60 -1.24
C LEU A 81 -0.08 7.91 0.26
N ALA A 82 -1.08 7.57 1.07
CA ALA A 82 -1.01 7.79 2.52
C ALA A 82 0.19 7.05 3.14
N SER A 83 0.49 5.83 2.69
CA SER A 83 1.67 5.06 3.07
C SER A 83 2.97 5.76 2.66
N HIS A 84 3.09 6.27 1.44
CA HIS A 84 4.26 7.08 1.06
C HIS A 84 4.47 8.27 1.98
N PHE A 85 3.41 9.01 2.29
CA PHE A 85 3.51 10.16 3.18
C PHE A 85 3.87 9.77 4.62
N PHE A 86 3.24 8.71 5.16
CA PHE A 86 3.51 8.18 6.49
C PHE A 86 4.99 7.77 6.66
N TRP A 87 5.49 6.95 5.74
CA TRP A 87 6.88 6.47 5.82
C TRP A 87 7.91 7.55 5.48
N GLY A 88 7.53 8.56 4.68
CA GLY A 88 8.35 9.76 4.48
C GLY A 88 8.54 10.54 5.79
N LEU A 89 7.47 10.76 6.55
CA LEU A 89 7.55 11.41 7.87
C LEU A 89 8.33 10.57 8.88
N TRP A 90 8.06 9.27 8.94
CA TRP A 90 8.79 8.33 9.79
C TRP A 90 10.30 8.41 9.50
N ALA A 91 10.69 8.40 8.22
CA ALA A 91 12.07 8.47 7.80
C ALA A 91 12.74 9.80 8.19
N LEU A 92 12.04 10.93 8.06
CA LEU A 92 12.57 12.22 8.54
C LEU A 92 12.84 12.22 10.04
N ILE A 93 11.97 11.59 10.83
CA ILE A 93 12.18 11.45 12.28
C ILE A 93 13.39 10.55 12.54
N GLN A 94 13.47 9.40 11.85
CA GLN A 94 14.60 8.47 11.99
C GLN A 94 15.93 9.09 11.58
N ALA A 95 15.98 9.96 10.58
CA ALA A 95 17.19 10.66 10.17
C ALA A 95 17.84 11.49 11.31
N LYS A 96 17.05 11.89 12.31
CA LYS A 96 17.55 12.62 13.49
C LYS A 96 17.86 11.71 14.68
N PHE A 97 17.09 10.64 14.87
CA PHE A 97 17.09 9.88 16.14
C PHE A 97 17.59 8.44 16.02
N SER A 98 17.63 7.87 14.82
CA SER A 98 18.05 6.49 14.62
C SER A 98 19.55 6.32 14.81
N THR A 99 19.94 5.18 15.37
CA THR A 99 21.34 4.73 15.41
C THR A 99 21.68 3.76 14.26
N ILE A 100 20.68 3.41 13.43
CA ILE A 100 20.85 2.50 12.30
C ILE A 100 21.61 3.22 11.17
N ASN A 101 22.61 2.54 10.59
CA ASN A 101 23.33 3.05 9.43
C ASN A 101 22.50 2.87 8.14
N PHE A 102 21.59 3.80 7.89
CA PHE A 102 20.73 3.84 6.72
C PHE A 102 20.49 5.30 6.30
N ASP A 103 20.36 5.56 4.99
CA ASP A 103 20.08 6.90 4.46
C ASP A 103 18.59 7.26 4.61
N PHE A 104 18.19 7.55 5.85
CA PHE A 104 16.82 7.92 6.17
C PHE A 104 16.36 9.21 5.48
N LEU A 105 17.26 10.19 5.29
CA LEU A 105 16.91 11.45 4.64
C LEU A 105 16.66 11.23 3.14
N GLY A 106 17.54 10.48 2.46
CA GLY A 106 17.32 10.07 1.07
C GLY A 106 16.04 9.26 0.90
N TYR A 107 15.79 8.31 1.81
CA TYR A 107 14.55 7.53 1.81
C TYR A 107 13.31 8.41 2.01
N ALA A 108 13.33 9.38 2.92
CA ALA A 108 12.23 10.33 3.09
C ALA A 108 11.93 11.09 1.80
N VAL A 109 12.97 11.62 1.14
CA VAL A 109 12.84 12.34 -0.14
C VAL A 109 12.23 11.44 -1.21
N LEU A 110 12.69 10.18 -1.34
CA LEU A 110 12.12 9.21 -2.28
C LEU A 110 10.62 9.01 -2.06
N ARG A 111 10.21 8.77 -0.81
CA ARG A 111 8.80 8.54 -0.45
C ARG A 111 7.93 9.76 -0.74
N PHE A 112 8.36 10.97 -0.39
CA PHE A 112 7.60 12.20 -0.70
C PHE A 112 7.54 12.49 -2.19
N ASN A 113 8.63 12.30 -2.93
CA ASN A 113 8.64 12.50 -4.37
C ASN A 113 7.64 11.58 -5.07
N GLN A 114 7.59 10.31 -4.68
CA GLN A 114 6.62 9.37 -5.23
C GLN A 114 5.18 9.72 -4.85
N TYR A 115 4.93 10.17 -3.61
CA TYR A 115 3.62 10.70 -3.21
C TYR A 115 3.17 11.83 -4.15
N PHE A 116 3.99 12.87 -4.33
CA PHE A 116 3.61 14.02 -5.16
C PHE A 116 3.50 13.67 -6.64
N LYS A 117 4.34 12.76 -7.15
CA LYS A 117 4.29 12.27 -8.53
C LYS A 117 2.96 11.56 -8.83
N MET A 118 2.53 10.65 -7.96
CA MET A 118 1.34 9.82 -8.20
C MET A 118 0.03 10.50 -7.77
N LYS A 119 0.11 11.54 -6.92
CA LYS A 119 -1.06 12.23 -6.39
C LYS A 119 -2.08 12.65 -7.45
N PRO A 120 -1.73 13.26 -8.59
CA PRO A 120 -2.71 13.67 -9.59
C PRO A 120 -3.51 12.49 -10.17
N GLU A 121 -2.83 11.40 -10.54
CA GLU A 121 -3.43 10.20 -11.12
C GLU A 121 -4.37 9.52 -10.13
N VAL A 122 -3.89 9.26 -8.91
CA VAL A 122 -4.65 8.57 -7.87
C VAL A 122 -5.82 9.43 -7.36
N SER A 123 -5.67 10.76 -7.31
CA SER A 123 -6.76 11.66 -6.89
C SER A 123 -7.88 11.74 -7.93
N ALA A 124 -7.58 11.46 -9.21
CA ALA A 124 -8.58 11.39 -10.27
C ALA A 124 -9.42 10.09 -10.23
N LEU A 125 -8.98 9.07 -9.48
CA LEU A 125 -9.74 7.84 -9.33
C LEU A 125 -11.08 8.10 -8.60
N SER A 126 -12.16 7.71 -9.26
CA SER A 126 -13.52 7.81 -8.75
C SER A 126 -14.01 6.44 -8.30
N LEU A 127 -14.79 6.40 -7.22
CA LEU A 127 -15.42 5.16 -6.79
C LEU A 127 -16.41 4.70 -7.87
N PRO A 128 -16.53 3.38 -8.10
CA PRO A 128 -17.53 2.87 -9.03
C PRO A 128 -18.94 3.18 -8.51
N GLU A 129 -19.82 3.60 -9.42
CA GLU A 129 -21.24 3.88 -9.16
C GLU A 129 -21.96 2.70 -8.53
#